data_AF-A0A0C2VY92-F1
#
_entry.id   AF-A0A0C2VY92-F1
#
_cell.length_a   1.000
_cell.length_b   1.000
_cell.length_c   1.000
_cell.angle_alpha   90.00
_cell.angle_beta   90.00
_cell.angle_gamma   90.00
#
_symmetry.space_group_name_H-M   'P 1'
#
loop_
_entity.id
_entity.type
_entity.pdbx_description
1 polymer ?
#
loop_
_entity_poly.entity_id
_entity_poly.type
_entity_poly.pdbx_seq_one_letter_code
_entity_poly.pdbx_strand_id
1 'polypeptide(L)'
;MSTVLMMFILPIGFAFLYYEFRDKKRYQGVFDTFIEEVDANDGYTNAQKLEHIGRMLQLNGYETHLSNTKIVGHKKLFSIGALFVGLGFLYIGAILYVLYFFYVKKPHTISYEVKSQAL
;
A
#
# COMPACT_ATOMS: atom_id res chain seq x y z
N MET A 1 20.77 2.85 -19.80
CA MET A 1 19.28 2.92 -19.82
C MET A 1 18.64 2.59 -18.47
N SER A 2 19.10 1.56 -17.75
CA SER A 2 18.50 1.17 -16.45
C SER A 2 18.50 2.27 -15.38
N THR A 3 19.56 3.07 -15.28
CA THR A 3 19.70 4.13 -14.27
C THR A 3 18.70 5.28 -14.46
N VAL A 4 18.37 5.60 -15.71
CA VAL A 4 17.39 6.66 -16.03
C VAL A 4 15.99 6.22 -15.62
N LEU A 5 15.63 4.96 -15.93
CA LEU A 5 14.36 4.35 -15.49
C LEU A 5 14.22 4.34 -13.96
N MET A 6 15.30 4.06 -13.22
CA MET A 6 15.26 4.08 -11.75
C MET A 6 15.01 5.46 -11.16
N MET A 7 15.51 6.54 -11.79
CA MET A 7 15.23 7.91 -11.32
C MET A 7 13.77 8.30 -11.48
N PHE A 8 13.08 7.73 -12.48
CA PHE A 8 11.66 8.00 -12.72
C PHE A 8 10.71 7.04 -12.01
N ILE A 9 11.21 5.97 -11.37
CA ILE A 9 10.35 4.95 -10.76
C ILE A 9 9.44 5.53 -9.66
N LEU A 10 9.96 6.52 -8.90
CA LEU A 10 9.25 7.13 -7.80
C LEU A 10 8.21 8.16 -8.29
N PRO A 11 8.53 9.11 -9.20
CA PRO A 11 7.51 9.93 -9.86
C PRO A 11 6.42 9.11 -10.56
N ILE A 12 6.79 8.04 -11.27
CA ILE A 12 5.83 7.14 -11.93
C ILE A 12 4.96 6.45 -10.89
N GLY A 13 5.55 5.89 -9.83
CA GLY A 13 4.81 5.25 -8.74
C GLY A 13 3.80 6.19 -8.08
N PHE A 14 4.18 7.45 -7.84
CA PHE A 14 3.27 8.47 -7.30
C PHE A 14 2.13 8.81 -8.26
N ALA A 15 2.41 8.92 -9.56
CA ALA A 15 1.36 9.12 -10.55
C ALA A 15 0.35 7.96 -10.54
N PHE A 16 0.83 6.71 -10.55
CA PHE A 16 -0.03 5.53 -10.46
C PHE A 16 -0.85 5.50 -9.17
N LEU A 17 -0.23 5.77 -8.01
CA LEU A 17 -0.96 5.87 -6.74
C LEU A 17 -2.08 6.91 -6.79
N TYR A 18 -1.79 8.08 -7.37
CA TYR A 18 -2.78 9.14 -7.50
C TYR A 18 -3.97 8.69 -8.33
N TYR A 19 -3.75 8.01 -9.46
CA TYR A 19 -4.84 7.42 -10.25
C TYR A 19 -5.59 6.33 -9.50
N GLU A 20 -4.89 5.40 -8.85
CA GLU A 20 -5.52 4.33 -8.05
C GLU A 20 -6.41 4.90 -6.93
N PHE A 21 -5.99 5.99 -6.27
CA PHE A 21 -6.82 6.66 -5.25
C PHE A 21 -8.08 7.27 -5.85
N ARG A 22 -8.00 7.85 -7.05
CA ARG A 22 -9.18 8.41 -7.74
C ARG A 22 -10.14 7.32 -8.20
N ASP A 23 -9.62 6.24 -8.76
CA ASP A 23 -10.42 5.11 -9.22
C ASP A 23 -11.11 4.42 -8.04
N LYS A 24 -10.42 4.28 -6.91
CA LYS A 24 -11.02 3.78 -5.68
C LYS A 24 -12.19 4.66 -5.22
N LYS A 25 -12.04 5.99 -5.23
CA LYS A 25 -13.13 6.91 -4.89
C LYS A 25 -14.32 6.77 -5.84
N ARG A 26 -14.07 6.69 -7.15
CA ARG A 26 -15.12 6.52 -8.16
C ARG A 26 -15.86 5.20 -7.96
N TYR A 27 -15.13 4.12 -7.73
CA TYR A 27 -15.71 2.81 -7.49
C TYR A 27 -16.54 2.79 -6.20
N GLN A 28 -16.04 3.41 -5.12
CA GLN A 28 -16.81 3.59 -3.89
C GLN A 28 -18.13 4.32 -4.13
N GLY A 29 -18.13 5.38 -4.94
CA GLY A 29 -19.37 6.10 -5.27
C GLY A 29 -20.44 5.21 -5.92
N VAL A 30 -20.05 4.26 -6.77
CA VAL A 30 -21.00 3.29 -7.35
C VAL A 30 -21.59 2.37 -6.28
N PHE A 31 -20.78 1.95 -5.30
CA PHE A 31 -21.27 1.17 -4.16
C PHE A 31 -22.21 1.97 -3.29
N ASP A 32 -21.86 3.22 -2.98
CA ASP A 32 -22.67 4.08 -2.11
C ASP A 32 -24.04 4.33 -2.75
N THR A 33 -24.09 4.65 -4.05
CA THR A 33 -25.36 4.78 -4.79
C THR A 33 -26.18 3.50 -4.76
N PHE A 34 -25.57 2.33 -4.98
CA PHE A 34 -26.29 1.05 -4.91
C PHE A 34 -26.85 0.77 -3.51
N ILE A 35 -26.08 1.08 -2.46
CA ILE A 35 -26.52 0.90 -1.07
C ILE A 35 -27.69 1.83 -0.77
N GLU A 36 -27.62 3.10 -1.20
CA GLU A 36 -28.72 4.06 -1.07
C GLU A 36 -29.99 3.59 -1.79
N GLU A 37 -29.87 3.06 -3.01
CA GLU A 37 -31.00 2.53 -3.78
C GLU A 37 -31.67 1.32 -3.10
N VAL A 38 -30.86 0.40 -2.56
CA VAL A 38 -31.37 -0.77 -1.83
C VAL A 38 -32.01 -0.36 -0.50
N ASP A 39 -31.45 0.65 0.18
CA ASP A 39 -32.00 1.12 1.45
C ASP A 39 -33.28 1.95 1.30
N ALA A 40 -33.39 2.75 0.24
CA ALA A 40 -34.60 3.49 -0.10
C ALA A 40 -35.78 2.61 -0.55
N ASN A 41 -35.55 1.31 -0.78
CA ASN A 41 -36.59 0.38 -1.21
C ASN A 41 -37.35 -0.20 -0.01
N ASP A 42 -38.54 0.35 0.25
CA ASP A 42 -39.45 -0.09 1.32
C ASP A 42 -40.02 -1.50 1.11
N GLY A 43 -39.88 -2.07 -0.09
CA GLY A 43 -40.32 -3.43 -0.41
C GLY A 43 -39.42 -4.53 0.17
N TYR A 44 -38.22 -4.19 0.67
CA TYR A 44 -37.28 -5.15 1.24
C TYR A 44 -37.25 -5.13 2.76
N THR A 45 -37.28 -6.32 3.35
CA THR A 45 -36.93 -6.49 4.76
C THR A 45 -35.43 -6.23 4.97
N ASN A 46 -35.02 -5.83 6.18
CA ASN A 46 -33.60 -5.57 6.50
C ASN A 46 -32.67 -6.75 6.16
N ALA A 47 -33.16 -7.99 6.33
CA ALA A 47 -32.41 -9.19 5.96
C ALA A 47 -32.19 -9.30 4.45
N GLN A 48 -33.21 -8.99 3.63
CA GLN A 48 -33.12 -9.00 2.17
C GLN A 48 -32.20 -7.90 1.64
N LYS A 49 -32.25 -6.71 2.26
CA LYS A 49 -31.31 -5.61 1.95
C LYS A 49 -29.86 -6.05 2.16
N LEU A 50 -29.57 -6.66 3.31
CA LEU A 50 -28.23 -7.19 3.62
C LEU A 50 -27.81 -8.30 2.67
N GLU A 51 -28.73 -9.18 2.26
CA GLU A 51 -28.45 -10.24 1.28
C GLU A 51 -28.10 -9.66 -0.09
N HIS A 52 -28.86 -8.66 -0.57
CA HIS A 52 -28.59 -7.99 -1.84
C HIS A 52 -27.23 -7.28 -1.86
N ILE A 53 -26.91 -6.54 -0.79
CA ILE A 53 -25.60 -5.90 -0.61
C ILE A 53 -24.49 -6.96 -0.57
N GLY A 54 -24.72 -8.09 0.12
CA GLY A 54 -23.75 -9.16 0.20
C GLY A 54 -23.47 -9.87 -1.11
N ARG A 55 -24.52 -10.13 -1.89
CA ARG A 55 -24.38 -10.70 -3.24
C ARG A 55 -23.58 -9.78 -4.14
N MET A 56 -23.84 -8.48 -4.08
CA MET A 56 -23.10 -7.47 -4.85
C MET A 56 -21.61 -7.43 -4.45
N LEU A 57 -21.29 -7.48 -3.15
CA LEU A 57 -19.91 -7.57 -2.66
C LEU A 57 -19.21 -8.86 -3.13
N GLN A 58 -19.89 -10.01 -3.05
CA GLN A 58 -19.36 -11.29 -3.52
C GLN A 58 -19.09 -11.28 -5.04
N LEU A 59 -20.01 -10.75 -5.85
CA LEU A 59 -19.83 -10.61 -7.30
C LEU A 59 -18.61 -9.75 -7.66
N ASN A 60 -18.27 -8.79 -6.81
CA ASN A 60 -17.09 -7.94 -6.96
C ASN A 60 -15.81 -8.54 -6.34
N GLY A 61 -15.87 -9.79 -5.89
CA GLY A 61 -14.72 -10.54 -5.33
C GLY A 61 -14.30 -10.10 -3.94
N TYR A 62 -15.25 -9.58 -3.13
CA TYR A 62 -15.02 -9.36 -1.70
C TYR A 62 -15.36 -10.63 -0.92
N GLU A 63 -14.53 -10.96 0.05
CA GLU A 63 -14.85 -11.95 1.09
C GLU A 63 -15.87 -11.31 2.04
N THR A 64 -17.05 -11.89 2.15
CA THR A 64 -18.15 -11.31 2.93
C THR A 64 -18.37 -12.09 4.21
N HIS A 65 -18.46 -11.36 5.32
CA HIS A 65 -18.91 -11.90 6.61
C HIS A 65 -20.25 -11.25 6.96
N LEU A 66 -21.30 -12.07 6.98
CA LEU A 66 -22.64 -11.64 7.37
C LEU A 66 -22.81 -11.82 8.88
N SER A 67 -23.35 -10.80 9.53
CA SER A 67 -23.85 -10.82 10.90
C SER A 67 -25.29 -10.33 10.90
N ASN A 68 -26.06 -10.60 11.95
CA ASN A 68 -27.50 -10.28 12.02
C ASN A 68 -27.87 -8.81 11.72
N THR A 69 -26.93 -7.89 11.87
CA THR A 69 -27.14 -6.44 11.72
C THR A 69 -26.12 -5.76 10.81
N LYS A 70 -25.12 -6.49 10.29
CA LYS A 70 -24.03 -5.89 9.52
C LYS A 70 -23.46 -6.86 8.51
N ILE A 71 -22.99 -6.32 7.41
CA ILE A 71 -22.19 -7.03 6.44
C ILE A 71 -20.83 -6.33 6.29
N VAL A 72 -19.76 -7.11 6.28
CA VAL A 72 -18.41 -6.61 6.08
C VAL A 72 -17.78 -7.36 4.90
N GLY A 73 -17.38 -6.61 3.88
CA GLY A 73 -16.63 -7.12 2.73
C GLY A 73 -15.16 -6.78 2.83
N HIS A 74 -14.29 -7.78 2.75
CA HIS A 74 -12.83 -7.61 2.71
C HIS A 74 -12.29 -7.98 1.33
N LYS A 75 -11.47 -7.10 0.74
CA LYS A 75 -10.74 -7.38 -0.50
C LYS A 75 -9.34 -6.82 -0.40
N LYS A 76 -8.33 -7.66 -0.61
CA LYS A 76 -6.95 -7.22 -0.73
C LYS A 76 -6.74 -6.72 -2.16
N LEU A 77 -6.49 -5.42 -2.30
CA LEU A 77 -6.17 -4.82 -3.59
C LEU A 77 -4.65 -4.67 -3.68
N PHE A 78 -4.08 -5.23 -4.72
CA PHE A 78 -2.67 -5.02 -5.04
C PHE A 78 -2.52 -3.64 -5.69
N SER A 79 -1.73 -2.77 -5.06
CA SER A 79 -1.46 -1.42 -5.55
C SER A 79 -0.10 -1.42 -6.26
N ILE A 80 -0.15 -1.28 -7.59
CA ILE A 80 1.05 -1.19 -8.42
C ILE A 80 1.77 0.12 -8.10
N GLY A 81 1.01 1.19 -7.88
CA GLY A 81 1.56 2.47 -7.44
C GLY A 81 2.36 2.34 -6.13
N ALA A 82 1.78 1.71 -5.10
CA ALA A 82 2.46 1.52 -3.81
C ALA A 82 3.73 0.69 -3.96
N LEU A 83 3.71 -0.33 -4.82
CA LEU A 83 4.90 -1.14 -5.12
C LEU A 83 6.01 -0.27 -5.70
N PHE A 84 5.72 0.52 -6.73
CA PHE A 84 6.73 1.37 -7.36
C PHE A 84 7.28 2.45 -6.43
N VAL A 85 6.42 3.05 -5.60
CA VAL A 85 6.85 3.99 -4.57
C VAL A 85 7.75 3.31 -3.54
N GLY A 86 7.40 2.10 -3.08
CA GLY A 86 8.22 1.31 -2.16
C GLY A 86 9.61 1.01 -2.73
N LEU A 87 9.68 0.59 -4.00
CA LEU A 87 10.96 0.37 -4.69
C LEU A 87 11.76 1.66 -4.86
N GLY A 88 11.10 2.77 -5.16
CA GLY A 88 11.73 4.09 -5.26
C GLY A 88 12.36 4.53 -3.94
N PHE A 89 11.65 4.37 -2.82
CA PHE A 89 12.20 4.66 -1.49
C PHE A 89 13.37 3.76 -1.11
N LEU A 90 13.31 2.46 -1.47
CA LEU A 90 14.43 1.54 -1.25
C LEU A 90 15.68 2.02 -1.99
N TYR A 91 15.53 2.44 -3.24
CA TYR A 91 16.63 2.98 -4.04
C TYR A 91 17.22 4.27 -3.45
N ILE A 92 16.37 5.23 -3.09
CA ILE A 92 16.82 6.47 -2.43
C ILE A 92 17.51 6.16 -1.11
N GLY A 93 16.94 5.27 -0.31
CA GLY A 93 17.51 4.83 0.97
C GLY A 93 18.90 4.21 0.81
N ALA A 94 19.10 3.39 -0.23
CA ALA A 94 20.42 2.81 -0.53
C ALA A 94 21.45 3.90 -0.88
N ILE A 95 21.08 4.89 -1.69
CA ILE A 95 21.97 6.01 -2.02
C ILE A 95 22.34 6.80 -0.76
N LEU A 96 21.35 7.14 0.07
CA LEU A 96 21.57 7.85 1.33
C LEU A 96 22.46 7.06 2.29
N TYR A 97 22.29 5.75 2.35
CA TYR A 97 23.14 4.88 3.18
C TYR A 97 24.59 4.88 2.69
N VAL A 98 24.83 4.81 1.38
CA VAL A 98 26.17 4.90 0.80
C VAL A 98 26.83 6.24 1.13
N LEU A 99 26.10 7.35 0.97
CA LEU A 99 26.60 8.68 1.36
C LEU A 99 26.91 8.73 2.87
N TYR A 100 26.03 8.23 3.71
CA TYR A 100 26.27 8.14 5.15
C TYR A 100 27.52 7.31 5.48
N PHE A 101 27.72 6.18 4.81
CA PHE A 101 28.87 5.32 5.01
C PHE A 101 30.19 6.03 4.69
N PHE A 102 30.26 6.77 3.59
CA PHE A 102 31.50 7.44 3.18
C PHE A 102 31.79 8.73 3.96
N TYR A 103 30.76 9.53 4.26
CA TYR A 103 30.96 10.88 4.80
C TYR A 103 30.76 10.98 6.31
N VAL A 104 29.98 10.07 6.91
CA VAL A 104 29.58 10.18 8.33
C VAL A 104 30.16 9.05 9.16
N LYS A 105 30.18 7.81 8.64
CA LYS A 105 30.64 6.65 9.40
C LYS A 105 32.16 6.67 9.53
N LYS A 106 32.66 6.92 10.75
CA LYS A 106 34.10 6.86 11.05
C LYS A 106 34.61 5.42 10.89
N PRO A 107 35.83 5.22 10.35
CA PRO A 107 36.42 3.90 10.25
C PRO A 107 36.67 3.33 11.64
N HIS A 108 36.49 2.02 11.78
CA HIS A 108 36.87 1.31 13.00
C HIS A 108 38.38 1.06 12.96
N THR A 109 39.12 1.71 13.86
CA THR A 109 40.58 1.54 13.98
C THR A 109 40.88 0.72 15.22
N ILE A 110 41.62 -0.38 15.02
CA ILE A 110 42.20 -1.18 16.10
C ILE A 110 43.70 -0.93 16.09
N SER A 111 44.23 -0.32 17.14
CA SER A 111 45.67 -0.11 17.35
C SER A 111 46.14 -0.98 18.50
N TYR A 112 47.25 -1.69 18.31
CA TYR A 112 47.89 -2.50 19.35
C TYR A 112 49.36 -2.08 19.49
N GLU A 113 49.78 -1.80 20.72
CA GLU A 113 51.18 -1.52 21.05
C GLU A 113 51.80 -2.71 21.79
N VAL A 114 52.87 -3.27 21.23
CA VAL A 114 53.65 -4.32 21.88
C VAL A 114 54.63 -3.67 22.86
N LYS A 115 54.44 -3.86 24.16
CA LYS A 115 55.45 -3.47 25.16
C LYS A 115 56.68 -4.37 25.01
N SER A 116 57.77 -3.80 24.47
CA SER A 116 59.10 -4.41 24.55
C SER A 116 59.50 -4.49 26.03
N GLN A 117 59.54 -5.69 26.59
CA GLN A 117 60.21 -5.92 27.87
C GLN A 117 61.71 -5.74 27.62
N ALA A 118 62.26 -4.65 28.16
CA ALA A 118 63.69 -4.42 28.15
C ALA A 118 64.40 -5.62 28.81
N LEU A 119 65.19 -6.32 28.00
CA LEU A 119 66.16 -7.35 28.42
C LEU A 119 67.30 -6.72 29.22
#